data_AF-Q3ZVQ8-F1
#
_entry.id   AF-Q3ZVQ8-F1
#
_cell.length_a   1.000
_cell.length_b   1.000
_cell.length_c   1.000
_cell.angle_alpha   90.00
_cell.angle_beta   90.00
_cell.angle_gamma   90.00
#
_symmetry.space_group_name_H-M   'P 1'
#
loop_
_entity.id
_entity.type
_entity.pdbx_description
1 polymer ?
#
loop_
_entity_poly.entity_id
_entity_poly.type
_entity_poly.pdbx_seq_one_letter_code
_entity_poly.pdbx_strand_id
1 'polypeptide(L)'
;MPNKINKLIKETINNNDIYKNNSSFKNVKEFKKINEINVMPRMLCNVELVQKFRNLAKQKQWTNTTLMNNILKDYFDRLENSNNEDD
;
A
#
# COMPACT_ATOMS: atom_id res chain seq x y z
N MET A 1 17.64 59.63 -9.37
CA MET A 1 18.36 58.35 -9.29
C MET A 1 17.39 57.28 -8.78
N PRO A 2 17.21 56.14 -9.47
CA PRO A 2 16.29 55.12 -9.00
C PRO A 2 16.80 54.52 -7.68
N ASN A 3 15.93 54.54 -6.68
CA ASN A 3 16.20 54.18 -5.28
C ASN A 3 16.70 52.73 -5.18
N LYS A 4 17.88 52.53 -4.57
CA LYS A 4 18.56 51.23 -4.42
C LYS A 4 17.66 50.16 -3.77
N ILE A 5 16.71 50.61 -2.95
CA ILE A 5 15.67 49.81 -2.30
C ILE A 5 14.73 49.14 -3.33
N ASN A 6 14.34 49.86 -4.39
CA ASN A 6 13.43 49.32 -5.42
C ASN A 6 14.10 48.25 -6.30
N LYS A 7 15.43 48.31 -6.45
CA LYS A 7 16.21 47.30 -7.16
C LYS A 7 16.31 46.01 -6.32
N LEU A 8 16.57 46.15 -5.02
CA LEU A 8 16.65 45.02 -4.09
C LEU A 8 15.29 44.30 -3.98
N ILE A 9 14.19 45.04 -3.89
CA ILE A 9 12.83 44.46 -3.83
C ILE A 9 12.50 43.69 -5.11
N LYS A 10 12.88 44.20 -6.29
CA LYS A 10 12.68 43.49 -7.57
C LYS A 10 13.50 42.20 -7.66
N GLU A 11 14.75 42.22 -7.19
CA GLU A 11 15.61 41.03 -7.16
C GLU A 11 15.08 39.97 -6.18
N THR A 12 14.58 40.36 -5.01
CA THR A 12 14.00 39.42 -4.03
C THR A 12 12.70 38.78 -4.54
N ILE A 13 11.85 39.53 -5.26
CA ILE A 13 10.61 39.00 -5.83
C ILE A 13 10.88 38.01 -6.97
N ASN A 14 11.98 38.20 -7.72
CA ASN A 14 12.32 37.33 -8.85
C ASN A 14 12.90 35.97 -8.43
N ASN A 15 13.39 35.87 -7.19
CA ASN A 15 13.93 34.62 -6.62
C ASN A 15 12.87 33.72 -5.96
N ASN A 16 11.59 34.12 -6.02
CA ASN A 16 10.45 33.32 -5.52
C ASN A 16 9.97 32.25 -6.52
N ASP A 17 10.89 31.66 -7.29
CA ASP A 17 10.65 30.47 -8.14
C ASP A 17 10.13 29.26 -7.35
N ILE A 18 10.23 29.31 -6.02
CA ILE A 18 9.64 28.34 -5.09
C ILE A 18 8.11 28.27 -5.24
N TYR A 19 7.44 29.38 -5.59
CA TYR A 19 5.98 29.40 -5.75
C TYR A 19 5.49 28.94 -7.13
N LYS A 20 6.32 28.97 -8.17
CA LYS A 20 5.94 28.50 -9.51
C LYS A 20 5.85 26.98 -9.59
N ASN A 21 6.68 26.27 -8.81
CA ASN A 21 6.80 24.81 -8.91
C ASN A 21 5.77 24.03 -8.07
N ASN A 22 5.01 24.69 -7.18
CA ASN A 22 3.96 24.02 -6.37
C ASN A 22 2.58 23.96 -7.06
N SER A 23 2.44 24.53 -8.27
CA SER A 23 1.15 24.59 -8.98
C SER A 23 0.81 23.33 -9.77
N SER A 24 1.68 22.31 -9.77
CA SER A 24 1.51 21.18 -10.68
C SER A 24 1.57 19.85 -9.94
N PHE A 25 0.39 19.26 -9.73
CA PHE A 25 0.19 17.83 -9.46
C PHE A 25 0.64 16.94 -10.65
N LYS A 26 1.54 17.41 -11.53
CA LYS A 26 1.96 16.76 -12.77
C LYS A 26 2.61 15.38 -12.57
N ASN A 27 3.08 15.08 -11.36
CA ASN A 27 3.74 13.82 -11.01
C ASN A 27 3.00 12.99 -9.96
N VAL A 28 1.74 13.31 -9.66
CA VAL A 28 0.99 12.52 -8.66
C VAL A 28 0.48 11.26 -9.35
N LYS A 29 1.06 10.12 -8.96
CA LYS A 29 0.64 8.80 -9.40
C LYS A 29 -0.84 8.66 -9.10
N GLU A 30 -1.64 8.47 -10.14
CA GLU A 30 -3.10 8.38 -10.02
C GLU A 30 -3.47 7.32 -8.98
N PHE A 31 -4.28 7.73 -7.99
CA PHE A 31 -4.68 6.86 -6.89
C PHE A 31 -5.64 5.80 -7.46
N LYS A 32 -5.13 4.62 -7.79
CA LYS A 32 -5.99 3.51 -8.19
C LYS A 32 -6.85 3.12 -7.00
N LYS A 33 -8.15 3.36 -7.12
CA LYS A 33 -9.14 2.93 -6.12
C LYS A 33 -9.02 1.41 -5.97
N ILE A 34 -8.66 0.96 -4.77
CA ILE A 34 -8.58 -0.45 -4.44
C ILE A 34 -10.01 -1.00 -4.46
N ASN A 35 -10.22 -2.17 -5.08
CA ASN A 35 -11.49 -2.86 -4.98
C ASN A 35 -11.61 -3.48 -3.57
N GLU A 36 -12.31 -2.79 -2.68
CA GLU A 36 -12.47 -3.17 -1.27
C GLU A 36 -13.12 -4.55 -1.10
N ILE A 37 -13.90 -5.01 -2.08
CA ILE A 37 -14.54 -6.34 -2.06
C ILE A 37 -13.49 -7.46 -2.00
N ASN A 38 -12.32 -7.26 -2.61
CA ASN A 38 -11.27 -8.27 -2.71
C ASN A 38 -10.20 -8.13 -1.62
N VAL A 39 -10.43 -7.28 -0.61
CA VAL A 39 -9.46 -7.00 0.44
C VAL A 39 -10.04 -7.42 1.79
N MET A 40 -9.32 -8.29 2.48
CA MET A 40 -9.64 -8.61 3.86
C MET A 40 -9.49 -7.36 4.75
N PRO A 41 -10.44 -7.06 5.63
CA PRO A 41 -10.31 -5.95 6.56
C PRO A 41 -9.16 -6.20 7.53
N ARG A 42 -8.70 -5.13 8.18
CA ARG A 42 -7.71 -5.27 9.25
C ARG A 42 -8.34 -6.01 10.43
N MET A 43 -7.79 -7.17 10.76
CA MET A 43 -8.28 -8.04 11.83
C MET A 43 -7.21 -8.28 12.89
N LEU A 44 -7.65 -8.51 14.13
CA LEU A 44 -6.80 -8.98 15.22
C LEU A 44 -6.84 -10.51 15.25
N CYS A 45 -5.66 -11.12 15.34
CA CYS A 45 -5.51 -12.57 15.43
C CYS A 45 -4.72 -12.94 16.70
N ASN A 46 -4.87 -14.18 17.15
CA ASN A 46 -4.07 -14.71 18.26
C ASN A 46 -2.55 -14.54 17.97
N VAL A 47 -1.83 -13.97 18.94
CA VAL A 47 -0.42 -13.57 18.78
C VAL A 47 0.49 -14.76 18.48
N GLU A 48 0.30 -15.88 19.18
CA GLU A 48 1.11 -17.08 18.99
C GLU A 48 0.91 -17.67 17.60
N LEU A 49 -0.33 -17.70 17.11
CA LEU A 49 -0.64 -18.16 15.75
C LEU A 49 -0.01 -17.24 14.70
N VAL A 50 -0.06 -15.92 14.90
CA VAL A 50 0.59 -14.96 14.00
C VAL A 50 2.10 -15.18 13.94
N GLN A 51 2.75 -15.46 15.08
CA GLN A 51 4.17 -15.75 15.12
C GLN A 51 4.52 -17.06 14.40
N LYS A 52 3.77 -18.14 14.66
CA LYS A 52 3.94 -19.43 13.98
C LYS A 52 3.76 -19.28 12.46
N PHE A 53 2.70 -18.60 12.04
CA PHE A 53 2.42 -18.32 10.64
C PHE A 53 3.56 -17.55 9.95
N ARG A 54 4.06 -16.48 10.58
CA ARG A 54 5.18 -15.70 10.03
C ARG A 54 6.48 -16.50 9.95
N ASN A 55 6.75 -17.34 10.94
CA ASN A 55 7.93 -18.20 10.93
C ASN A 55 7.84 -19.23 9.82
N LEU A 56 6.68 -19.85 9.61
CA LEU A 56 6.44 -20.79 8.52
C LEU A 56 6.60 -20.11 7.15
N ALA A 57 6.06 -18.90 6.98
CA ALA A 57 6.21 -18.12 5.76
C ALA A 57 7.69 -17.86 5.43
N LYS A 58 8.49 -17.46 6.44
CA LYS A 58 9.94 -17.27 6.30
C LYS A 58 10.66 -18.55 5.92
N GLN A 59 10.37 -19.67 6.60
CA GLN A 59 10.98 -20.96 6.32
C GLN A 59 10.73 -21.41 4.87
N LYS A 60 9.53 -21.12 4.35
CA LYS A 60 9.15 -21.44 2.96
C LYS A 60 9.59 -20.39 1.94
N GLN A 61 10.26 -19.31 2.36
CA GLN A 61 10.59 -18.15 1.51
C GLN A 61 9.35 -17.56 0.81
N TRP A 62 8.22 -17.54 1.50
CA TRP A 62 6.95 -17.04 1.02
C TRP A 62 6.56 -15.73 1.69
N THR A 63 5.79 -14.92 0.97
CA THR A 63 5.09 -13.80 1.60
C THR A 63 3.95 -14.33 2.48
N ASN A 64 3.55 -13.55 3.48
CA ASN A 64 2.37 -13.85 4.29
C ASN A 64 1.13 -14.05 3.41
N THR A 65 0.94 -13.23 2.38
CA THR A 65 -0.18 -13.35 1.44
C THR A 65 -0.14 -14.67 0.68
N THR A 66 1.04 -15.09 0.19
CA THR A 66 1.20 -16.37 -0.50
C THR A 66 0.84 -17.55 0.42
N LEU A 67 1.33 -17.54 1.66
CA LEU A 67 1.00 -18.60 2.61
C LEU A 67 -0.49 -18.61 2.95
N MET A 68 -1.10 -17.45 3.18
CA MET A 68 -2.54 -17.33 3.44
C MET A 68 -3.37 -17.90 2.28
N ASN A 69 -3.04 -17.51 1.04
CA ASN A 69 -3.77 -17.98 -0.13
C ASN A 69 -3.66 -19.49 -0.30
N ASN A 70 -2.48 -20.08 -0.06
CA ASN A 70 -2.32 -21.53 -0.11
C ASN A 70 -3.16 -22.25 0.96
N ILE A 71 -3.20 -21.72 2.19
CA ILE A 71 -4.02 -22.30 3.27
C ILE A 71 -5.51 -22.20 2.94
N LEU A 72 -5.96 -21.03 2.47
CA LEU A 72 -7.37 -20.83 2.10
C LEU A 72 -7.79 -21.75 0.96
N LYS A 73 -6.96 -21.84 -0.09
CA LYS A 73 -7.21 -22.74 -1.22
C LYS A 73 -7.32 -24.18 -0.75
N ASP A 74 -6.32 -24.68 -0.03
CA ASP A 74 -6.27 -26.04 0.50
C ASP A 74 -7.46 -26.36 1.43
N TYR A 75 -7.91 -25.38 2.23
CA TYR A 75 -9.11 -25.53 3.06
C TYR A 75 -10.39 -25.70 2.23
N PHE A 76 -10.63 -24.84 1.25
CA PHE A 76 -11.83 -24.91 0.41
C PHE A 76 -11.79 -26.09 -0.55
N ASP A 77 -10.63 -26.42 -1.12
CA ASP A 77 -10.45 -27.62 -1.96
C ASP A 77 -10.82 -28.89 -1.16
N ARG A 78 -10.41 -29.00 0.12
CA ARG A 78 -10.85 -30.11 0.98
C ARG A 78 -12.35 -30.09 1.27
N LEU A 79 -12.88 -28.92 1.58
CA LEU A 79 -14.31 -28.77 1.90
C LEU A 79 -15.20 -29.18 0.73
N GLU A 80 -14.83 -28.83 -0.50
CA GLU A 80 -15.56 -29.20 -1.71
C GLU A 80 -15.45 -30.70 -2.01
N ASN A 81 -14.28 -31.31 -1.76
CA ASN A 81 -14.07 -32.73 -2.01
C ASN A 81 -14.64 -33.65 -0.91
N SER A 82 -14.84 -33.16 0.31
CA SER A 82 -15.47 -33.93 1.41
C SER A 82 -16.96 -34.19 1.22
N ASN A 83 -17.64 -33.53 0.27
CA ASN A 83 -19.08 -33.71 0.03
C ASN A 83 -19.41 -34.87 -0.92
N ASN A 84 -18.43 -35.66 -1.38
CA ASN A 84 -18.62 -36.70 -2.41
C ASN A 84 -18.61 -38.15 -1.87
N GLU A 85 -18.62 -38.38 -0.56
CA GLU A 85 -18.57 -39.73 0.05
C GLU A 85 -19.86 -40.14 0.79
N ASP A 86 -21.01 -39.50 0.50
CA ASP A 86 -22.29 -39.76 1.18
C ASP A 86 -23.48 -40.00 0.20
N ASP A 87 -23.22 -40.65 -0.95
CA ASP A 87 -24.25 -41.14 -1.90
C ASP A 87 -24.14 -42.66 -2.11
#